data_AF-A0A2D4KKB9-F1
#
_entry.id   AF-A0A2D4KKB9-F1
#
_cell.length_a   1.000
_cell.length_b   1.000
_cell.length_c   1.000
_cell.angle_alpha   90.00
_cell.angle_beta   90.00
_cell.angle_gamma   90.00
#
_symmetry.space_group_name_H-M   'P 1'
#
loop_
_entity.id
_entity.type
_entity.pdbx_description
1 polymer ?
#
loop_
_entity_poly.entity_id
_entity_poly.type
_entity_poly.pdbx_seq_one_letter_code
_entity_poly.pdbx_strand_id
1 'polypeptide(L)'
;MPHPSMTRAVLETKELLEMNGHVLVPFEPHHMTHFINNLVIASFFADAGGTLLQSFEDEPVDPYLRISMLLLKVPYWMRRVVSWIIKPISIRQSRTLSNMKERSVKELWKYHSEIEEYCREFTEQWKKLELDVLLCPAIGPAFKSGLAGKLIDITSNTMLYNYLDFPAGVVPVTTVTKEDEEELKSFKGHFNDLGDKLFAKAVKDSVGLPVAIQCVALPWQEELCLRFMKEVEKLTREKSRKQ
;
A
#
# COMPACT_ATOMS: atom_id res chain seq x y z
N MET A 1 -6.81 -8.54 -2.09
CA MET A 1 -8.01 -7.71 -2.29
C MET A 1 -8.15 -6.78 -1.10
N PRO A 2 -8.59 -5.54 -1.32
CA PRO A 2 -8.79 -4.59 -0.25
C PRO A 2 -10.01 -4.98 0.61
N HIS A 3 -10.15 -4.35 1.78
CA HIS A 3 -11.29 -4.50 2.69
C HIS A 3 -12.63 -4.31 1.94
N PRO A 4 -13.75 -4.93 2.37
CA PRO A 4 -15.07 -4.72 1.74
C PRO A 4 -15.41 -3.24 1.58
N SER A 5 -15.26 -2.44 2.63
CA SER A 5 -15.53 -0.99 2.56
C SER A 5 -14.62 -0.23 1.61
N MET A 6 -13.33 -0.61 1.48
CA MET A 6 -12.40 0.00 0.52
C MET A 6 -12.80 -0.35 -0.91
N THR A 7 -13.20 -1.60 -1.16
CA THR A 7 -13.69 -2.06 -2.46
C THR A 7 -14.93 -1.27 -2.85
N ARG A 8 -15.92 -1.20 -1.94
CA ARG A 8 -17.14 -0.42 -2.13
C ARG A 8 -16.86 1.05 -2.38
N ALA A 9 -15.96 1.68 -1.61
CA ALA A 9 -15.57 3.07 -1.80
C ALA A 9 -15.04 3.35 -3.21
N VAL A 10 -14.19 2.46 -3.75
CA VAL A 10 -13.67 2.60 -5.12
C VAL A 10 -14.77 2.39 -6.15
N LEU A 11 -15.60 1.36 -6.01
CA LEU A 11 -16.67 1.05 -6.96
C LEU A 11 -17.74 2.16 -7.00
N GLU A 12 -18.19 2.65 -5.85
CA GLU A 12 -19.14 3.76 -5.77
C GLU A 12 -18.55 5.05 -6.38
N THR A 13 -17.26 5.34 -6.13
CA THR A 13 -16.60 6.51 -6.71
C THR A 13 -16.44 6.37 -8.22
N LYS A 14 -16.12 5.16 -8.70
CA LYS A 14 -16.05 4.83 -10.12
C LYS A 14 -17.40 5.10 -10.81
N GLU A 15 -18.49 4.57 -10.26
CA GLU A 15 -19.85 4.76 -10.79
C GLU A 15 -20.24 6.25 -10.83
N LEU A 16 -19.93 7.00 -9.76
CA LEU A 16 -20.19 8.44 -9.71
C LEU A 16 -19.44 9.20 -10.80
N LEU A 17 -18.18 8.85 -11.06
CA LEU A 17 -17.38 9.46 -12.12
C LEU A 17 -17.96 9.12 -13.51
N GLU A 18 -18.31 7.86 -13.76
CA GLU A 18 -18.94 7.42 -15.02
C GLU A 18 -20.26 8.18 -15.29
N MET A 19 -21.11 8.32 -14.27
CA MET A 19 -22.37 9.07 -14.36
C MET A 19 -22.19 10.56 -14.66
N ASN A 20 -21.00 11.12 -14.40
CA ASN A 20 -20.66 12.52 -14.64
C ASN A 20 -19.79 12.70 -15.89
N GLY A 21 -19.76 11.71 -16.78
CA GLY A 21 -19.16 11.82 -18.11
C GLY A 21 -17.65 11.55 -18.16
N HIS A 22 -17.05 11.11 -17.05
CA HIS A 22 -15.66 10.65 -17.05
C HIS A 22 -15.57 9.22 -17.62
N VAL A 23 -14.49 8.92 -18.34
CA VAL A 23 -14.24 7.58 -18.89
C VAL A 23 -13.35 6.80 -17.93
N LEU A 24 -13.82 5.63 -17.50
CA LEU A 24 -13.08 4.79 -16.55
C LEU A 24 -12.42 3.63 -17.30
N VAL A 25 -11.10 3.68 -17.38
CA VAL A 25 -10.28 2.66 -18.04
C VAL A 25 -9.70 1.72 -16.97
N PRO A 26 -9.94 0.39 -17.05
CA PRO A 26 -9.27 -0.56 -16.18
C PRO A 26 -7.75 -0.49 -16.35
N PHE A 27 -7.03 -0.29 -15.25
CA PHE A 27 -5.58 -0.22 -15.22
C PHE A 27 -5.03 -1.10 -14.11
N GLU A 28 -4.21 -2.08 -14.48
CA GLU A 28 -3.52 -2.96 -13.54
C GLU A 28 -2.00 -2.79 -13.72
N PRO A 29 -1.28 -2.31 -12.68
CA PRO A 29 0.16 -2.19 -12.74
C PRO A 29 0.83 -3.55 -12.94
N HIS A 30 1.62 -3.68 -14.01
CA HIS A 30 2.35 -4.92 -14.29
C HIS A 30 3.29 -5.25 -13.12
N HIS A 31 3.38 -6.53 -12.76
CA HIS A 31 4.34 -7.07 -11.80
C HIS A 31 4.44 -6.36 -10.44
N MET A 32 3.41 -5.63 -9.99
CA MET A 32 3.43 -4.86 -8.74
C MET A 32 3.87 -5.69 -7.52
N THR A 33 3.38 -6.93 -7.40
CA THR A 33 3.76 -7.85 -6.31
C THR A 33 5.26 -8.16 -6.31
N HIS A 34 5.88 -8.28 -7.49
CA HIS A 34 7.31 -8.49 -7.60
C HIS A 34 8.06 -7.20 -7.26
N PHE A 35 7.66 -6.06 -7.86
CA PHE A 35 8.24 -4.76 -7.60
C PHE A 35 8.32 -4.44 -6.10
N ILE A 36 7.19 -4.54 -5.39
CA ILE A 36 7.11 -4.26 -3.95
C ILE A 36 7.95 -5.25 -3.15
N ASN A 37 7.74 -6.55 -3.31
CA ASN A 37 8.36 -7.54 -2.42
C ASN A 37 9.86 -7.76 -2.68
N ASN A 38 10.31 -7.54 -3.92
CA ASN A 38 11.67 -7.91 -4.35
C ASN A 38 12.57 -6.70 -4.61
N LEU A 39 12.06 -5.61 -5.19
CA LEU A 39 12.88 -4.44 -5.55
C LEU A 39 12.81 -3.37 -4.46
N VAL A 40 11.60 -2.99 -4.06
CA VAL A 40 11.37 -1.96 -3.03
C VAL A 40 11.93 -2.38 -1.67
N ILE A 41 11.53 -3.54 -1.14
CA ILE A 41 12.06 -3.99 0.16
C ILE A 41 13.58 -4.19 0.13
N ALA A 42 14.13 -4.66 -1.00
CA ALA A 42 15.57 -4.87 -1.15
C ALA A 42 16.36 -3.56 -1.18
N SER A 43 15.85 -2.54 -1.87
CA SER A 43 16.48 -1.21 -1.94
C SER A 43 16.31 -0.46 -0.62
N PHE A 44 15.12 -0.50 0.00
CA PHE A 44 14.84 0.20 1.26
C PHE A 44 15.72 -0.30 2.42
N PHE A 45 15.96 -1.61 2.50
CA PHE A 45 16.84 -2.22 3.51
C PHE A 45 18.20 -2.64 2.93
N ALA A 46 18.77 -1.85 2.02
CA ALA A 46 20.03 -2.19 1.35
C ALA A 46 21.22 -2.32 2.31
N ASP A 47 21.21 -1.60 3.43
CA ASP A 47 22.22 -1.67 4.51
C ASP A 47 21.76 -2.58 5.68
N ALA A 48 20.79 -3.47 5.42
CA ALA A 48 20.10 -4.30 6.42
C ALA A 48 19.42 -3.54 7.57
N GLY A 49 19.22 -2.21 7.44
CA GLY A 49 18.72 -1.35 8.50
C GLY A 49 19.79 -0.82 9.44
N GLY A 50 21.08 -0.94 9.09
CA GLY A 50 22.19 -0.47 9.94
C GLY A 50 22.11 1.02 10.27
N THR A 51 21.87 1.86 9.27
CA THR A 51 21.72 3.32 9.44
C THR A 51 20.53 3.66 10.34
N LEU A 52 19.41 2.94 10.15
CA LEU A 52 18.22 3.10 11.00
C LEU A 52 18.51 2.65 12.43
N LEU A 53 19.20 1.53 12.64
CA LEU A 53 19.56 1.08 13.99
C LEU A 53 20.47 2.06 14.71
N GLN A 54 21.43 2.66 13.99
CA GLN A 54 22.35 3.65 14.52
C GLN A 54 21.61 4.90 15.01
N SER A 55 20.58 5.35 14.28
CA SER A 55 19.78 6.52 14.70
C SER A 55 18.95 6.29 15.97
N PHE A 56 18.84 5.04 16.43
CA PHE A 56 18.14 4.65 17.66
C PHE A 56 19.12 4.19 18.75
N GLU A 57 20.42 4.43 18.59
CA GLU A 57 21.39 4.23 19.67
C GLU A 57 21.03 5.15 20.85
N ASP A 58 20.95 4.57 22.04
CA ASP A 58 20.55 5.24 23.30
C ASP A 58 19.16 5.88 23.35
N GLU A 59 18.33 5.72 22.30
CA GLU A 59 16.95 6.22 22.25
C GLU A 59 15.93 5.13 22.67
N PRO A 60 14.86 5.50 23.40
CA PRO A 60 13.81 4.57 23.74
C PRO A 60 13.02 4.15 22.49
N VAL A 61 12.91 2.84 22.26
CA VAL A 61 12.09 2.30 21.18
C VAL A 61 10.62 2.23 21.62
N ASP A 62 9.76 2.95 20.88
CA ASP A 62 8.32 2.90 21.06
C ASP A 62 7.80 1.44 21.03
N PRO A 63 6.89 1.06 21.95
CA PRO A 63 6.35 -0.31 22.03
C PRO A 63 5.84 -0.88 20.70
N TYR A 64 5.28 -0.04 19.83
CA TYR A 64 4.73 -0.45 18.53
C TYR A 64 5.78 -0.70 17.46
N LEU A 65 7.02 -0.22 17.65
CA LEU A 65 8.16 -0.45 16.76
C LEU A 65 9.07 -1.58 17.22
N ARG A 66 8.91 -2.07 18.46
CA ARG A 66 9.81 -3.06 19.08
C ARG A 66 10.05 -4.31 18.24
N ILE A 67 9.02 -4.85 17.60
CA ILE A 67 9.12 -6.07 16.79
C ILE A 67 9.98 -5.80 15.55
N SER A 68 9.74 -4.68 14.87
CA SER A 68 10.52 -4.27 13.68
C SER A 68 11.98 -4.02 14.04
N MET A 69 12.23 -3.30 15.15
CA MET A 69 13.60 -3.05 15.63
C MET A 69 14.32 -4.32 16.05
N LEU A 70 13.64 -5.22 16.76
CA LEU A 70 14.20 -6.53 17.11
C LEU A 70 14.56 -7.32 15.85
N LEU A 71 13.69 -7.32 14.84
CA LEU A 71 13.93 -8.03 13.59
C LEU A 71 15.19 -7.53 12.87
N LEU A 72 15.42 -6.22 12.83
CA LEU A 72 16.62 -5.64 12.21
C LEU A 72 17.90 -6.00 12.98
N LYS A 73 17.85 -6.10 14.32
CA LYS A 73 18.98 -6.50 15.17
C LYS A 73 19.34 -7.99 15.05
N VAL A 74 18.44 -8.84 14.56
CA VAL A 74 18.72 -10.28 14.40
C VAL A 74 19.72 -10.51 13.25
N PRO A 75 20.78 -11.30 13.45
CA PRO A 75 21.72 -11.65 12.38
C PRO A 75 21.04 -12.22 11.14
N TYR A 76 21.53 -11.84 9.95
CA TYR A 76 20.90 -12.21 8.68
C TYR A 76 20.70 -13.73 8.51
N TRP A 77 21.68 -14.55 8.92
CA TRP A 77 21.59 -16.00 8.78
C TRP A 77 20.39 -16.58 9.55
N MET A 78 20.07 -16.03 10.74
CA MET A 78 18.90 -16.44 11.51
C MET A 78 17.61 -16.00 10.81
N ARG A 79 17.56 -14.74 10.32
CA ARG A 79 16.43 -14.25 9.52
C ARG A 79 16.18 -15.10 8.28
N ARG A 80 17.25 -15.58 7.64
CA ARG A 80 17.18 -16.47 6.47
C ARG A 80 16.61 -17.85 6.82
N VAL A 81 17.00 -18.44 7.94
CA VAL A 81 16.41 -19.69 8.44
C VAL A 81 14.92 -19.50 8.74
N VAL A 82 14.57 -18.44 9.47
CA VAL A 82 13.16 -18.11 9.78
C VAL A 82 12.36 -17.88 8.50
N SER A 83 12.91 -17.14 7.53
CA SER A 83 12.29 -16.91 6.21
C SER A 83 11.93 -18.23 5.52
N TRP A 84 12.80 -19.24 5.57
CA TRP A 84 12.53 -20.55 4.98
C TRP A 84 11.41 -21.30 5.71
N ILE A 85 11.41 -21.25 7.05
CA ILE A 85 10.39 -21.90 7.90
C ILE A 85 9.00 -21.29 7.69
N ILE A 86 8.90 -19.96 7.58
CA ILE A 86 7.60 -19.27 7.48
C ILE A 86 7.07 -19.21 6.05
N LYS A 87 7.89 -19.51 5.04
CA LYS A 87 7.51 -19.49 3.61
C LYS A 87 6.18 -20.19 3.28
N PRO A 88 5.86 -21.39 3.80
CA PRO A 88 4.57 -22.05 3.53
C PRO A 88 3.37 -21.36 4.19
N ILE A 89 3.59 -20.52 5.22
CA ILE A 89 2.53 -19.88 6.02
C ILE A 89 2.30 -18.43 5.59
N SER A 90 3.38 -17.70 5.27
CA SER A 90 3.34 -16.34 4.72
C SER A 90 4.50 -16.12 3.77
N ILE A 91 4.19 -16.16 2.48
CA ILE A 91 5.16 -15.92 1.41
C ILE A 91 5.69 -14.49 1.41
N ARG A 92 4.83 -13.51 1.75
CA ARG A 92 5.21 -12.09 1.81
C ARG A 92 6.24 -11.83 2.91
N GLN A 93 5.93 -12.22 4.14
CA GLN A 93 6.87 -12.05 5.26
C GLN A 93 8.18 -12.81 5.02
N SER A 94 8.11 -14.02 4.45
CA SER A 94 9.30 -14.79 4.06
C SER A 94 10.19 -13.99 3.09
N ARG A 95 9.61 -13.41 2.03
CA ARG A 95 10.33 -12.56 1.07
C ARG A 95 10.92 -11.33 1.75
N THR A 96 10.15 -10.62 2.55
CA THR A 96 10.60 -9.44 3.30
C THR A 96 11.82 -9.76 4.17
N LEU A 97 11.74 -10.81 4.99
CA LEU A 97 12.84 -11.30 5.82
C LEU A 97 14.09 -11.68 5.00
N SER A 98 13.90 -12.33 3.85
CA SER A 98 15.03 -12.72 2.98
C SER A 98 15.70 -11.54 2.30
N ASN A 99 14.95 -10.46 2.06
CA ASN A 99 15.42 -9.26 1.37
C ASN A 99 16.00 -8.21 2.32
N MET A 100 15.79 -8.30 3.63
CA MET A 100 16.46 -7.48 4.64
C MET A 100 17.89 -7.98 4.89
N LYS A 101 18.79 -7.72 3.94
CA LYS A 101 20.21 -8.08 4.00
C LYS A 101 21.07 -6.90 3.57
N GLU A 102 22.32 -6.92 4.01
CA GLU A 102 23.31 -5.96 3.56
C GLU A 102 23.67 -6.26 2.10
N ARG A 103 23.82 -5.19 1.31
CA ARG A 103 24.10 -5.24 -0.13
C ARG A 103 25.30 -4.36 -0.44
N SER A 104 26.09 -4.83 -1.40
CA SER A 104 27.16 -4.03 -1.98
C SER A 104 26.61 -2.85 -2.78
N VAL A 105 27.41 -1.80 -2.96
CA VAL A 105 27.08 -0.67 -3.84
C VAL A 105 26.72 -1.13 -5.27
N LYS A 106 27.41 -2.17 -5.77
CA LYS A 106 27.10 -2.77 -7.09
C LYS A 106 25.70 -3.38 -7.14
N GLU A 107 25.30 -4.12 -6.10
CA GLU A 107 23.93 -4.65 -6.01
C GLU A 107 22.92 -3.51 -5.87
N LEU A 108 23.21 -2.48 -5.06
CA LEU A 108 22.34 -1.32 -4.90
C LEU A 108 22.08 -0.60 -6.22
N TRP A 109 23.13 -0.29 -6.99
CA TRP A 109 23.00 0.34 -8.31
C TRP A 109 22.18 -0.50 -9.28
N LYS A 110 22.35 -1.84 -9.24
CA LYS A 110 21.51 -2.73 -10.04
C LYS A 110 20.02 -2.60 -9.66
N TYR A 111 19.68 -2.57 -8.37
CA TYR A 111 18.30 -2.38 -7.93
C TYR A 111 17.75 -1.00 -8.34
N HIS A 112 18.55 0.06 -8.27
CA HIS A 112 18.14 1.38 -8.75
C HIS A 112 17.78 1.35 -10.24
N SER A 113 18.63 0.75 -11.08
CA SER A 113 18.33 0.62 -12.51
C SER A 113 17.06 -0.21 -12.78
N GLU A 114 16.84 -1.31 -12.04
CA GLU A 114 15.61 -2.12 -12.17
C GLU A 114 14.36 -1.35 -11.71
N ILE A 115 14.48 -0.50 -10.70
CA ILE A 115 13.39 0.37 -10.24
C ILE A 115 13.09 1.46 -11.28
N GLU A 116 14.11 2.12 -11.82
CA GLU A 116 13.94 3.13 -12.88
C GLU A 116 13.29 2.54 -14.14
N GLU A 117 13.66 1.31 -14.51
CA GLU A 117 13.02 0.56 -15.58
C GLU A 117 11.53 0.30 -15.30
N TYR A 118 11.20 -0.14 -14.08
CA TYR A 118 9.81 -0.31 -13.69
C TYR A 118 9.00 1.01 -13.76
N CYS A 119 9.57 2.11 -13.26
CA CYS A 119 8.93 3.43 -13.30
C CYS A 119 8.68 3.89 -14.74
N ARG A 120 9.62 3.61 -15.66
CA ARG A 120 9.48 3.88 -17.08
C ARG A 120 8.36 3.04 -17.70
N GLU A 121 8.36 1.72 -17.47
CA GLU A 121 7.31 0.82 -17.98
C GLU A 121 5.91 1.20 -17.50
N PHE A 122 5.78 1.56 -16.21
CA PHE A 122 4.52 2.04 -15.64
C PHE A 122 4.03 3.30 -16.35
N THR A 123 4.93 4.28 -16.54
CA THR A 123 4.63 5.54 -17.23
C THR A 123 4.28 5.32 -18.69
N GLU A 124 4.95 4.40 -19.39
CA GLU A 124 4.65 4.05 -20.77
C GLU A 124 3.26 3.41 -20.92
N GLN A 125 2.89 2.51 -20.01
CA GLN A 125 1.56 1.91 -20.00
C GLN A 125 0.46 2.95 -19.73
N TRP A 126 0.71 3.85 -18.78
CA TRP A 126 -0.17 4.98 -18.49
C TRP A 126 -0.42 5.83 -19.75
N LYS A 127 0.66 6.22 -20.44
CA LYS A 127 0.60 7.01 -21.68
C LYS A 127 -0.09 6.25 -22.82
N LYS A 128 0.18 4.95 -22.96
CA LYS A 128 -0.43 4.09 -23.99
C LYS A 128 -1.95 4.00 -23.84
N LEU A 129 -2.45 4.05 -22.61
CA LEU A 129 -3.87 4.06 -22.29
C LEU A 129 -4.46 5.47 -22.23
N GLU A 130 -3.65 6.49 -22.51
CA GLU A 130 -4.05 7.90 -22.51
C GLU A 130 -4.74 8.32 -21.20
N LEU A 131 -4.24 7.81 -20.06
CA LEU A 131 -4.81 8.13 -18.76
C LEU A 131 -4.46 9.57 -18.36
N ASP A 132 -5.42 10.31 -17.79
CA ASP A 132 -5.16 11.62 -17.18
C ASP A 132 -4.76 11.48 -15.71
N VAL A 133 -5.50 10.63 -14.99
CA VAL A 133 -5.40 10.39 -13.54
C VAL A 133 -5.76 8.94 -13.23
N LEU A 134 -5.39 8.48 -12.03
CA LEU A 134 -5.65 7.12 -11.58
C LEU A 134 -6.41 7.13 -10.24
N LEU A 135 -7.52 6.39 -10.22
CA LEU A 135 -8.33 6.11 -9.03
C LEU A 135 -7.85 4.80 -8.39
N CYS A 136 -7.47 4.85 -7.12
CA CYS A 136 -6.98 3.70 -6.37
C CYS A 136 -7.66 3.56 -5.01
N PRO A 137 -7.70 2.36 -4.41
CA PRO A 137 -8.09 2.20 -3.02
C PRO A 137 -7.06 2.85 -2.09
N ALA A 138 -7.51 3.70 -1.15
CA ALA A 138 -6.66 4.17 -0.05
C ALA A 138 -6.70 3.19 1.12
N ILE A 139 -5.61 3.09 1.88
CA ILE A 139 -5.51 2.21 3.05
C ILE A 139 -6.54 2.64 4.11
N GLY A 140 -7.36 1.69 4.55
CA GLY A 140 -8.35 1.92 5.60
C GLY A 140 -9.19 0.68 5.90
N PRO A 141 -10.22 0.81 6.75
CA PRO A 141 -10.44 1.91 7.71
C PRO A 141 -9.31 1.97 8.76
N ALA A 142 -9.38 2.92 9.70
CA ALA A 142 -8.33 3.10 10.71
C ALA A 142 -8.08 1.81 11.51
N PHE A 143 -6.80 1.48 11.72
CA PHE A 143 -6.41 0.26 12.43
C PHE A 143 -6.57 0.42 13.93
N LYS A 144 -6.91 -0.68 14.61
CA LYS A 144 -6.79 -0.77 16.07
C LYS A 144 -5.36 -0.45 16.51
N SER A 145 -5.26 0.26 17.63
CA SER A 145 -3.99 0.72 18.17
C SER A 145 -2.97 -0.41 18.31
N GLY A 146 -1.74 -0.15 17.87
CA GLY A 146 -0.61 -1.05 17.95
C GLY A 146 -0.54 -2.19 16.95
N LEU A 147 -1.45 -2.24 15.96
CA LEU A 147 -1.39 -3.22 14.88
C LEU A 147 -0.72 -2.70 13.61
N ALA A 148 -0.63 -1.38 13.43
CA ALA A 148 -0.03 -0.76 12.23
C ALA A 148 1.42 -1.25 11.99
N GLY A 149 2.27 -1.28 13.02
CA GLY A 149 3.67 -1.73 12.91
C GLY A 149 3.85 -3.20 12.49
N LYS A 150 2.78 -4.01 12.51
CA LYS A 150 2.79 -5.41 12.10
C LYS A 150 2.21 -5.64 10.70
N LEU A 151 1.71 -4.60 10.05
CA LEU A 151 0.98 -4.66 8.77
C LEU A 151 1.74 -3.96 7.65
N ILE A 152 3.06 -4.12 7.58
CA ILE A 152 3.91 -3.48 6.55
C ILE A 152 3.40 -3.80 5.14
N ASP A 153 2.96 -5.04 4.88
CA ASP A 153 2.51 -5.45 3.54
C ASP A 153 1.31 -4.65 3.01
N ILE A 154 0.52 -4.00 3.89
CA ILE A 154 -0.63 -3.20 3.46
C ILE A 154 -0.25 -1.86 2.84
N THR A 155 0.98 -1.39 3.07
CA THR A 155 1.47 -0.12 2.53
C THR A 155 1.79 -0.21 1.04
N SER A 156 1.65 -1.39 0.41
CA SER A 156 1.97 -1.63 -1.01
C SER A 156 1.37 -0.58 -1.96
N ASN A 157 0.09 -0.24 -1.79
CA ASN A 157 -0.59 0.72 -2.67
C ASN A 157 -0.08 2.16 -2.48
N THR A 158 0.25 2.56 -1.25
CA THR A 158 0.79 3.90 -0.99
C THR A 158 2.28 3.98 -1.33
N MET A 159 3.04 2.93 -1.03
CA MET A 159 4.48 2.88 -1.22
C MET A 159 4.86 2.83 -2.69
N LEU A 160 4.02 2.25 -3.55
CA LEU A 160 4.20 2.29 -5.00
C LEU A 160 4.47 3.71 -5.51
N TYR A 161 3.64 4.67 -5.12
CA TYR A 161 3.73 6.05 -5.61
C TYR A 161 4.91 6.84 -5.01
N ASN A 162 5.46 6.41 -3.87
CA ASN A 162 6.72 6.97 -3.36
C ASN A 162 7.91 6.62 -4.26
N TYR A 163 7.91 5.44 -4.88
CA TYR A 163 8.98 5.01 -5.78
C TYR A 163 8.78 5.49 -7.21
N LEU A 164 7.54 5.56 -7.65
CA LEU A 164 7.20 6.17 -8.94
C LEU A 164 7.46 7.69 -8.94
N ASP A 165 7.46 8.31 -7.76
CA ASP A 165 7.52 9.76 -7.56
C ASP A 165 6.32 10.48 -8.22
N PHE A 166 5.12 9.91 -8.01
CA PHE A 166 3.88 10.41 -8.58
C PHE A 166 3.08 11.17 -7.51
N PRO A 167 2.48 12.33 -7.83
CA PRO A 167 1.61 13.04 -6.89
C PRO A 167 0.39 12.17 -6.56
N ALA A 168 0.26 11.82 -5.28
CA ALA A 168 -0.82 11.00 -4.75
C ALA A 168 -1.51 11.69 -3.56
N GLY A 169 -2.81 11.92 -3.67
CA GLY A 169 -3.65 12.46 -2.59
C GLY A 169 -4.77 11.50 -2.19
N VAL A 170 -5.43 11.76 -1.06
CA VAL A 170 -6.55 10.95 -0.57
C VAL A 170 -7.78 11.81 -0.29
N VAL A 171 -8.96 11.30 -0.61
CA VAL A 171 -10.24 11.96 -0.38
C VAL A 171 -11.19 11.00 0.36
N PRO A 172 -11.73 11.37 1.53
CA PRO A 172 -12.78 10.60 2.20
C PRO A 172 -14.05 10.57 1.35
N VAL A 173 -14.58 9.39 1.04
CA VAL A 173 -15.75 9.23 0.16
C VAL A 173 -16.94 8.54 0.82
N THR A 174 -16.73 7.79 1.89
CA THR A 174 -17.80 7.08 2.58
C THR A 174 -17.38 6.74 4.01
N THR A 175 -18.26 6.07 4.75
CA THR A 175 -17.97 5.47 6.05
C THR A 175 -18.23 3.98 6.00
N VAL A 176 -17.59 3.21 6.89
CA VAL A 176 -17.84 1.77 7.03
C VAL A 176 -19.30 1.53 7.44
N THR A 177 -20.00 0.62 6.75
CA THR A 177 -21.37 0.21 7.07
C THR A 177 -21.40 -1.09 7.87
N LYS A 178 -22.59 -1.49 8.35
CA LYS A 178 -22.76 -2.78 9.04
C LYS A 178 -22.56 -3.96 8.08
N GLU A 179 -22.95 -3.79 6.82
CA GLU A 179 -22.79 -4.77 5.76
C GLU A 179 -21.31 -5.00 5.45
N ASP A 180 -20.50 -3.93 5.41
CA ASP A 180 -19.04 -4.05 5.24
C ASP A 180 -18.40 -4.90 6.36
N GLU A 181 -18.85 -4.71 7.61
CA GLU A 181 -18.36 -5.44 8.79
C GLU A 181 -18.83 -6.91 8.78
N GLU A 182 -20.04 -7.18 8.27
CA GLU A 182 -20.52 -8.56 8.12
C GLU A 182 -19.71 -9.29 7.03
N GLU A 183 -19.50 -8.64 5.88
CA GLU A 183 -18.70 -9.19 4.79
C GLU A 183 -17.24 -9.45 5.21
N LEU A 184 -16.69 -8.58 6.07
CA LEU A 184 -15.35 -8.72 6.63
C LEU A 184 -15.14 -10.07 7.35
N LYS A 185 -16.17 -10.67 7.95
CA LYS A 185 -16.06 -11.99 8.60
C LYS A 185 -15.66 -13.10 7.63
N SER A 186 -16.01 -12.94 6.36
CA SER A 186 -15.68 -13.87 5.29
C SER A 186 -14.47 -13.44 4.46
N PHE A 187 -13.81 -12.34 4.84
CA PHE A 187 -12.69 -11.77 4.10
C PHE A 187 -11.55 -12.78 3.90
N LYS A 188 -11.15 -12.91 2.63
CA LYS A 188 -9.94 -13.62 2.22
C LYS A 188 -9.09 -12.66 1.40
N GLY A 189 -7.92 -12.31 1.95
CA GLY A 189 -6.95 -11.53 1.20
C GLY A 189 -6.36 -12.33 0.03
N HIS A 190 -5.58 -11.65 -0.82
CA HIS A 190 -5.07 -12.26 -2.06
C HIS A 190 -4.10 -13.41 -1.77
N PHE A 191 -3.29 -13.27 -0.72
CA PHE A 191 -2.36 -14.31 -0.28
C PHE A 191 -2.98 -15.25 0.74
N ASN A 192 -4.06 -14.79 1.40
CA ASN A 192 -4.77 -15.48 2.47
C ASN A 192 -3.84 -15.97 3.60
N ASP A 193 -2.79 -15.18 3.85
CA ASP A 193 -1.72 -15.49 4.80
C ASP A 193 -1.97 -14.86 6.19
N LEU A 194 -0.99 -14.98 7.10
CA LEU A 194 -1.07 -14.37 8.42
C LEU A 194 -1.24 -12.84 8.37
N GLY A 195 -0.67 -12.17 7.36
CA GLY A 195 -0.82 -10.73 7.18
C GLY A 195 -2.26 -10.34 6.85
N ASP A 196 -2.91 -11.09 5.96
CA ASP A 196 -4.31 -10.86 5.59
C ASP A 196 -5.27 -11.11 6.77
N LYS A 197 -5.01 -12.15 7.57
CA LYS A 197 -5.78 -12.42 8.80
C LYS A 197 -5.57 -11.34 9.86
N LEU A 198 -4.34 -10.86 10.01
CA LEU A 198 -4.03 -9.77 10.93
C LEU A 198 -4.68 -8.46 10.50
N PHE A 199 -4.73 -8.20 9.19
CA PHE A 199 -5.41 -7.04 8.63
C PHE A 199 -6.89 -7.05 8.99
N ALA A 200 -7.60 -8.16 8.73
CA ALA A 200 -9.01 -8.30 9.10
C ALA A 200 -9.26 -8.04 10.59
N LYS A 201 -8.37 -8.53 11.46
CA LYS A 201 -8.44 -8.26 12.91
C LYS A 201 -8.21 -6.78 13.24
N ALA A 202 -7.35 -6.10 12.48
CA ALA A 202 -6.97 -4.71 12.73
C ALA A 202 -8.05 -3.70 12.34
N VAL A 203 -8.90 -4.03 11.38
CA VAL A 203 -9.99 -3.16 10.88
C VAL A 203 -11.37 -3.57 11.40
N LYS A 204 -11.46 -4.63 12.20
CA LYS A 204 -12.72 -5.07 12.82
C LYS A 204 -13.32 -3.99 13.72
N ASP A 205 -14.64 -3.98 13.84
CA ASP A 205 -15.44 -3.10 14.68
C ASP A 205 -15.26 -1.62 14.26
N SER A 206 -15.28 -1.38 12.95
CA SER A 206 -14.96 -0.07 12.34
C SER A 206 -16.17 0.69 11.77
N VAL A 207 -17.39 0.22 12.01
CA VAL A 207 -18.63 0.87 11.55
C VAL A 207 -18.64 2.36 11.91
N GLY A 208 -18.92 3.21 10.91
CA GLY A 208 -18.92 4.66 11.03
C GLY A 208 -17.57 5.35 10.84
N LEU A 209 -16.45 4.60 10.80
CA LEU A 209 -15.14 5.19 10.49
C LEU A 209 -15.05 5.61 9.02
N PRO A 210 -14.30 6.68 8.70
CA PRO A 210 -14.16 7.16 7.34
C PRO A 210 -13.37 6.19 6.47
N VAL A 211 -13.76 6.13 5.20
CA VAL A 211 -13.09 5.36 4.14
C VAL A 211 -12.79 6.31 3.00
N ALA A 212 -11.54 6.29 2.55
CA ALA A 212 -11.03 7.16 1.50
C ALA A 212 -10.69 6.39 0.23
N ILE A 213 -10.54 7.13 -0.86
CA ILE A 213 -9.90 6.69 -2.10
C ILE A 213 -8.64 7.52 -2.33
N GLN A 214 -7.71 6.95 -3.09
CA GLN A 214 -6.47 7.60 -3.49
C GLN A 214 -6.59 8.09 -4.94
N CYS A 215 -6.19 9.33 -5.16
CA CYS A 215 -6.12 10.01 -6.45
C CYS A 215 -4.65 10.18 -6.82
N VAL A 216 -4.27 9.80 -8.04
CA VAL A 216 -2.89 9.89 -8.51
C VAL A 216 -2.83 10.55 -9.88
N ALA A 217 -1.78 11.32 -10.16
CA ALA A 217 -1.46 11.82 -11.49
C ALA A 217 0.00 11.52 -11.85
N LEU A 218 0.43 11.86 -13.07
CA LEU A 218 1.83 11.77 -13.50
C LEU A 218 2.73 12.75 -12.73
N PRO A 219 4.07 12.56 -12.73
CA PRO A 219 5.01 13.47 -12.09
C PRO A 219 4.81 14.92 -12.54
N TRP A 220 4.93 15.87 -11.60
CA TRP A 220 4.77 17.31 -11.84
C TRP A 220 3.37 17.73 -12.31
N GLN A 221 2.34 16.95 -11.97
CA GLN A 221 0.93 17.23 -12.28
C GLN A 221 0.10 17.33 -10.99
N GLU A 222 0.65 17.95 -9.94
CA GLU A 222 -0.02 18.15 -8.66
C GLU A 222 -1.36 18.87 -8.82
N GLU A 223 -1.44 19.87 -9.70
CA GLU A 223 -2.68 20.61 -9.97
C GLU A 223 -3.75 19.73 -10.62
N LEU A 224 -3.35 18.80 -11.50
CA LEU A 224 -4.27 17.82 -12.10
C LEU A 224 -4.74 16.81 -11.06
N CYS A 225 -3.84 16.33 -10.21
CA CYS A 225 -4.18 15.46 -9.08
C CYS A 225 -5.19 16.14 -8.14
N LEU A 226 -4.94 17.40 -7.77
CA LEU A 226 -5.87 18.20 -6.94
C LEU A 226 -7.20 18.47 -7.65
N ARG A 227 -7.19 18.72 -8.97
CA ARG A 227 -8.42 18.87 -9.77
C ARG A 227 -9.24 17.58 -9.78
N PHE A 228 -8.60 16.42 -9.82
CA PHE A 228 -9.30 15.13 -9.69
C PHE A 228 -9.84 14.91 -8.27
N MET A 229 -9.04 15.19 -7.24
CA MET A 229 -9.49 15.11 -5.84
C MET A 229 -10.72 15.99 -5.57
N LYS A 230 -10.72 17.23 -6.09
CA LYS A 230 -11.84 18.16 -5.98
C LYS A 230 -13.10 17.64 -6.66
N GLU A 231 -12.95 17.00 -7.83
CA GLU A 231 -14.06 16.37 -8.54
C GLU A 231 -14.67 15.23 -7.71
N VAL A 232 -13.83 14.34 -7.18
CA VAL A 232 -14.29 13.25 -6.30
C VAL A 232 -15.02 13.81 -5.08
N GLU A 233 -14.42 14.78 -4.38
CA GLU A 233 -15.04 15.41 -3.20
C GLU A 233 -16.42 16.02 -3.53
N LYS A 234 -16.53 16.73 -4.66
CA LYS A 234 -17.79 17.35 -5.11
C LYS A 234 -18.86 16.28 -5.34
N LEU A 235 -18.56 15.26 -6.14
CA LEU A 235 -19.52 14.21 -6.50
C LEU A 235 -19.97 13.41 -5.29
N THR A 236 -19.06 13.08 -4.37
CA THR A 236 -19.41 12.42 -3.11
C THR A 236 -20.35 13.30 -2.27
N ARG A 237 -20.03 14.58 -2.10
CA ARG A 237 -20.89 15.49 -1.30
C ARG A 237 -22.29 15.65 -1.89
N GLU A 238 -22.40 15.69 -3.21
CA GLU A 238 -23.70 15.75 -3.90
C GLU A 238 -24.51 14.47 -3.70
N LYS A 239 -23.88 13.29 -3.72
CA LYS A 239 -24.53 12.01 -3.38
C LYS A 239 -25.05 12.02 -1.94
N SER A 240 -24.21 12.41 -0.98
CA SER A 240 -24.59 12.43 0.44
C SER A 240 -25.71 13.42 0.77
N ARG A 241 -25.89 14.48 0.00
CA ARG A 241 -27.02 15.44 0.17
C ARG A 241 -28.36 14.91 -0.38
N LYS A 242 -28.32 13.93 -1.26
CA LYS A 242 -29.50 13.33 -1.91
C LYS A 242 -30.03 12.10 -1.18
N GLN A 243 -29.28 11.57 -0.20
CA GLN A 243 -29.64 10.46 0.67
C GLN A 243 -30.15 10.98 2.02
#